data_AF-A0A855X9S0-F1
#
_entry.id   AF-A0A855X9S0-F1
#
_cell.length_a   1.000
_cell.length_b   1.000
_cell.length_c   1.000
_cell.angle_alpha   90.00
_cell.angle_beta   90.00
_cell.angle_gamma   90.00
#
_symmetry.space_group_name_H-M   'P 1'
#
loop_
_entity.id
_entity.type
_entity.pdbx_description
1 polymer ?
#
loop_
_entity_poly.entity_id
_entity_poly.type
_entity_poly.pdbx_seq_one_letter_code
_entity_poly.pdbx_strand_id
1 'polypeptide(L)'
;MIDRRQPSEPYRIKAVEPIRLLSRDERLARLKAARYNVFRIDAADIYIDLLTDSGTGSMSNSQWAALMMGDESYAGALSFRRFESAVREVFRKKLVIPVHQGRVAENLVFSTLMKRGQYVLNNTHFDTTRGNVLHKGGVPIDLPCPESNSND
;
A
#
# COMPACT_ATOMS: atom_id res chain seq x y z
N MET A 1 3.91 20.89 -32.56
CA MET A 1 4.38 20.47 -31.23
C MET A 1 3.95 19.02 -31.04
N ILE A 2 4.87 18.11 -30.74
CA ILE A 2 4.51 16.70 -30.53
C ILE A 2 3.81 16.63 -29.17
N ASP A 3 2.49 16.39 -29.17
CA ASP A 3 1.70 15.99 -28.02
C ASP A 3 2.22 14.62 -27.53
N ARG A 4 3.26 14.65 -26.68
CA ARG A 4 3.76 13.42 -26.03
C ARG A 4 2.83 13.09 -24.87
N ARG A 5 1.69 12.45 -25.19
CA ARG A 5 0.74 11.92 -24.20
C ARG A 5 1.37 10.91 -23.22
N GLN A 6 2.54 10.37 -23.54
CA GLN A 6 3.30 9.46 -22.68
C GLN A 6 4.73 9.99 -22.49
N PRO A 7 5.08 10.51 -21.30
CA PRO A 7 6.44 10.90 -21.00
C PRO A 7 7.34 9.67 -20.90
N SER A 8 8.62 9.84 -21.23
CA SER A 8 9.64 8.84 -20.90
C SER A 8 9.83 8.76 -19.38
N GLU A 9 10.22 7.59 -18.88
CA GLU A 9 10.47 7.37 -17.46
C GLU A 9 11.54 8.35 -16.93
N PRO A 10 11.25 9.12 -15.87
CA PRO A 10 12.20 10.09 -15.30
C PRO A 10 13.26 9.42 -14.40
N TYR A 11 13.62 8.18 -14.71
CA TYR A 11 14.59 7.36 -13.98
C TYR A 11 15.27 6.36 -14.93
N ARG A 12 16.34 5.73 -14.47
CA ARG A 12 17.02 4.64 -15.18
C ARG A 12 17.03 3.40 -14.30
N ILE A 13 16.97 2.22 -14.93
CA ILE A 13 17.05 0.94 -14.25
C ILE A 13 18.43 0.77 -13.61
N LYS A 14 18.47 0.55 -12.29
CA LYS A 14 19.71 0.32 -11.52
C LYS A 14 20.00 -1.17 -11.29
N ALA A 15 18.95 -1.95 -11.07
CA ALA A 15 18.97 -3.39 -10.83
C ALA A 15 17.68 -4.00 -11.41
N VAL A 16 17.71 -5.30 -11.68
CA VAL A 16 16.57 -6.05 -12.22
C VAL A 16 16.30 -7.29 -11.37
N GLU A 17 15.04 -7.69 -11.28
CA GLU A 17 14.62 -8.98 -10.77
C GLU A 17 14.30 -9.91 -11.95
N PRO A 18 14.89 -11.12 -12.03
CA PRO A 18 14.59 -12.05 -13.12
C PRO A 18 13.11 -12.50 -13.10
N ILE A 19 12.47 -12.43 -14.26
CA ILE A 19 11.10 -12.92 -14.47
C ILE A 19 11.08 -14.02 -15.52
N ARG A 20 10.12 -14.94 -15.41
CA ARG A 20 9.95 -16.06 -16.35
C ARG A 20 8.58 -16.02 -16.99
N LEU A 21 8.54 -16.11 -18.31
CA LEU A 21 7.30 -16.33 -19.03
C LEU A 21 7.08 -17.84 -19.23
N LEU A 22 6.17 -18.41 -18.44
CA LEU A 22 5.71 -19.78 -18.65
C LEU A 22 4.97 -19.92 -19.98
N SER A 23 4.98 -21.12 -20.56
CA SER A 23 4.11 -21.46 -21.70
C SER A 23 2.63 -21.35 -21.32
N ARG A 24 1.75 -21.26 -22.31
CA ARG A 24 0.30 -21.18 -22.06
C ARG A 24 -0.21 -22.40 -21.29
N ASP A 25 0.28 -23.59 -21.62
CA ASP A 25 -0.17 -24.84 -21.01
C ASP A 25 0.28 -24.96 -19.56
N GLU A 26 1.52 -24.54 -19.25
CA GLU A 26 2.00 -24.43 -17.87
C GLU A 26 1.12 -23.46 -17.07
N ARG A 27 0.82 -22.25 -17.60
CA ARG A 27 -0.06 -21.29 -16.91
C ARG A 27 -1.46 -21.85 -16.66
N LEU A 28 -2.04 -22.58 -17.63
CA LEU A 28 -3.33 -23.25 -17.46
C LEU A 28 -3.29 -24.33 -16.38
N ALA A 29 -2.19 -25.09 -16.30
CA ALA A 29 -1.99 -26.08 -15.25
C ALA A 29 -1.89 -25.41 -13.86
N ARG A 30 -1.15 -24.29 -13.74
CA ARG A 30 -1.06 -23.51 -12.49
C ARG A 30 -2.42 -22.95 -12.06
N LEU A 31 -3.18 -22.38 -13.00
CA LEU A 31 -4.53 -21.89 -12.74
C LEU A 31 -5.47 -23.00 -12.23
N LYS A 32 -5.45 -24.18 -12.86
CA LYS A 32 -6.25 -25.33 -12.42
C LYS A 32 -5.83 -25.79 -11.02
N ALA A 33 -4.52 -25.90 -10.75
CA ALA A 33 -3.99 -26.29 -9.45
C ALA A 33 -4.37 -25.28 -8.34
N ALA A 34 -4.35 -23.99 -8.67
CA ALA A 34 -4.79 -22.89 -7.81
C ALA A 34 -6.32 -22.82 -7.64
N ARG A 35 -7.09 -23.72 -8.28
CA ARG A 35 -8.55 -23.69 -8.34
C ARG A 35 -9.08 -22.34 -8.84
N TYR A 36 -8.40 -21.77 -9.84
CA TYR A 36 -8.72 -20.49 -10.47
C TYR A 36 -8.70 -19.28 -9.51
N ASN A 37 -8.08 -19.42 -8.33
CA ASN A 37 -7.84 -18.31 -7.42
C ASN A 37 -6.39 -17.82 -7.57
N VAL A 38 -6.21 -16.63 -8.16
CA VAL A 38 -4.87 -16.05 -8.42
C VAL A 38 -4.06 -15.78 -7.15
N PHE A 39 -4.71 -15.56 -5.99
CA PHE A 39 -4.02 -15.45 -4.69
C PHE A 39 -3.28 -16.73 -4.28
N ARG A 40 -3.52 -17.85 -4.97
CA ARG A 40 -2.90 -19.15 -4.69
C ARG A 40 -1.83 -19.54 -5.71
N ILE A 41 -1.49 -18.64 -6.64
CA ILE A 41 -0.43 -18.88 -7.62
C ILE A 41 0.89 -18.40 -7.00
N ASP A 42 1.93 -19.22 -7.11
CA ASP A 42 3.26 -18.84 -6.65
C ASP A 42 3.81 -17.67 -7.48
N ALA A 43 4.41 -16.67 -6.81
CA ALA A 43 4.94 -15.49 -7.48
C ALA A 43 5.97 -15.82 -8.59
N ALA A 44 6.75 -16.89 -8.42
CA ALA A 44 7.73 -17.35 -9.42
C ALA A 44 7.09 -17.81 -10.75
N ASP A 45 5.79 -18.12 -10.75
CA ASP A 45 5.02 -18.50 -11.95
C ASP A 45 4.31 -17.29 -12.60
N ILE A 46 4.45 -16.09 -12.02
CA ILE A 46 3.82 -14.84 -12.49
C ILE A 46 4.85 -14.03 -13.29
N TYR A 47 4.50 -13.65 -14.52
CA TYR A 47 5.37 -12.83 -15.37
C TYR A 47 5.27 -11.33 -15.08
N ILE A 48 4.04 -10.83 -14.90
CA ILE A 48 3.75 -9.45 -14.50
C ILE A 48 2.72 -9.55 -13.37
N ASP A 49 3.09 -9.12 -12.17
CA ASP A 49 2.21 -9.13 -11.02
C ASP A 49 1.54 -7.75 -10.85
N LEU A 50 0.23 -7.73 -11.05
CA LEU A 50 -0.63 -6.55 -10.90
C LEU A 50 -1.65 -6.74 -9.77
N LEU A 51 -1.40 -7.68 -8.84
CA LEU A 51 -2.34 -8.00 -7.77
C LEU A 51 -2.55 -6.82 -6.82
N THR A 52 -1.49 -6.07 -6.53
CA THR A 52 -1.53 -4.91 -5.64
C THR A 52 -0.35 -3.98 -5.88
N ASP A 53 -0.55 -2.70 -5.62
CA ASP A 53 0.49 -1.66 -5.51
C ASP A 53 1.06 -1.56 -4.07
N SER A 54 0.53 -2.33 -3.13
CA SER A 54 0.90 -2.27 -1.71
C SER A 54 2.21 -3.01 -1.44
N GLY A 55 3.30 -2.25 -1.26
CA GLY A 55 4.62 -2.81 -0.90
C GLY A 55 5.39 -3.43 -2.08
N THR A 56 4.89 -3.30 -3.30
CA THR A 56 5.48 -3.85 -4.54
C THR A 56 6.28 -2.81 -5.33
N GLY A 57 6.54 -1.63 -4.75
CA GLY A 57 7.28 -0.55 -5.41
C GLY A 57 8.80 -0.78 -5.43
N SER A 58 9.45 -0.39 -6.52
CA SER A 58 10.91 -0.42 -6.67
C SER A 58 11.58 0.75 -5.94
N MET A 59 12.47 0.44 -4.99
CA MET A 59 13.27 1.46 -4.29
C MET A 59 14.39 2.04 -5.17
N SER A 60 14.64 3.33 -5.00
CA SER A 60 15.81 4.02 -5.56
C SER A 60 17.13 3.55 -4.93
N ASN A 61 18.25 3.85 -5.59
CA ASN A 61 19.59 3.62 -5.04
C ASN A 61 19.82 4.35 -3.69
N SER A 62 19.27 5.56 -3.51
CA SER A 62 19.38 6.30 -2.26
C SER A 62 18.62 5.62 -1.11
N GLN A 63 17.46 5.02 -1.40
CA GLN A 63 16.72 4.23 -0.40
C GLN A 63 17.49 2.96 -0.02
N TRP A 64 18.07 2.25 -1.00
CA TRP A 64 18.95 1.11 -0.71
C TRP A 64 20.18 1.50 0.13
N ALA A 65 20.80 2.65 -0.15
CA ALA A 65 21.90 3.17 0.66
C ALA A 65 21.42 3.50 2.09
N ALA A 66 20.24 4.09 2.25
CA ALA A 66 19.67 4.39 3.56
C ALA A 66 19.38 3.12 4.38
N LEU A 67 18.95 2.02 3.74
CA LEU A 67 18.78 0.72 4.41
C LEU A 67 20.08 0.22 5.03
N MET A 68 21.21 0.37 4.32
CA MET A 68 22.53 -0.04 4.84
C MET A 68 23.04 0.85 6.00
N MET A 69 22.39 2.00 6.22
CA MET A 69 22.71 2.97 7.27
C MET A 69 21.67 2.97 8.40
N GLY A 70 20.89 1.88 8.53
CA GLY A 70 19.87 1.72 9.56
C GLY A 70 20.44 1.88 10.98
N ASP A 71 19.77 2.71 11.78
CA ASP A 71 19.99 2.77 13.22
C ASP A 71 18.92 1.90 13.90
N GLU A 72 19.36 0.74 14.39
CA GLU A 72 18.51 -0.30 15.01
C GLU A 72 18.37 -0.13 16.53
N SER A 73 18.66 1.07 17.04
CA SER A 73 18.49 1.39 18.46
C SER A 73 17.01 1.31 18.87
N TYR A 74 16.75 0.67 20.02
CA TYR A 74 15.39 0.47 20.53
C TYR A 74 14.63 1.78 20.84
N ALA A 75 15.35 2.82 21.25
CA ALA A 75 14.78 4.14 21.53
C ALA A 75 15.70 5.25 21.06
N GLY A 76 15.12 6.32 20.52
CA GLY A 76 15.87 7.50 20.09
C GLY A 76 16.63 7.36 18.77
N ALA A 77 16.32 6.35 17.95
CA ALA A 77 17.01 6.07 16.70
C ALA A 77 17.04 7.29 15.75
N LEU A 78 18.19 7.52 15.13
CA LEU A 78 18.40 8.58 14.13
C LEU A 78 17.54 8.37 12.88
N SER A 79 17.27 7.11 12.52
CA SER A 79 16.35 6.72 11.44
C SER A 79 14.95 7.28 11.68
N PHE A 80 14.43 7.16 12.90
CA PHE A 80 13.14 7.73 13.29
C PHE A 80 13.15 9.26 13.22
N ARG A 81 14.22 9.94 13.69
CA ARG A 81 14.30 11.41 13.63
C ARG A 81 14.27 11.94 12.19
N ARG A 82 14.95 11.26 11.27
CA ARG A 82 14.90 11.58 9.83
C ARG A 82 13.49 11.39 9.27
N PHE A 83 12.84 10.27 9.58
CA PHE A 83 11.46 10.00 9.17
C PHE A 83 10.48 11.05 9.74
N GLU A 84 10.55 11.34 11.04
CA GLU A 84 9.73 12.35 11.72
C GLU A 84 9.89 13.73 11.06
N SER A 85 11.12 14.14 10.76
CA SER A 85 11.39 15.41 10.08
C SER A 85 10.75 15.48 8.70
N ALA A 86 10.91 14.44 7.87
CA ALA A 86 10.33 14.39 6.53
C ALA A 86 8.79 14.40 6.57
N VAL A 87 8.18 13.64 7.47
CA VAL A 87 6.71 13.64 7.64
C VAL A 87 6.22 15.01 8.08
N ARG A 88 6.91 15.68 9.01
CA ARG A 88 6.55 17.05 9.42
C ARG A 88 6.71 18.05 8.30
N GLU A 89 7.73 17.92 7.47
CA GLU A 89 7.96 18.78 6.32
C GLU A 89 6.85 18.65 5.27
N VAL A 90 6.47 17.42 4.92
CA VAL A 90 5.46 17.16 3.88
C VAL A 90 4.04 17.43 4.39
N PHE A 91 3.68 16.86 5.54
CA PHE A 91 2.29 16.85 6.02
C PHE A 91 1.98 17.95 7.04
N ARG A 92 2.99 18.69 7.50
CA ARG A 92 2.85 19.80 8.47
C ARG A 92 2.10 19.41 9.76
N LYS A 93 2.26 18.15 10.21
CA LYS A 93 1.64 17.65 11.45
C LYS A 93 2.58 17.81 12.64
N LYS A 94 2.03 18.15 13.81
CA LYS A 94 2.81 18.34 15.04
C LYS A 94 3.34 17.02 15.60
N LEU A 95 2.50 15.98 15.62
CA LEU A 95 2.82 14.68 16.21
C LEU A 95 2.90 13.61 15.11
N VAL A 96 3.87 12.70 15.25
CA VAL A 96 4.11 11.59 14.32
C VAL A 96 4.31 10.33 15.15
N ILE A 97 3.54 9.29 14.85
CA ILE A 97 3.66 7.96 15.48
C ILE A 97 3.91 6.97 14.34
N PRO A 98 5.09 6.33 14.26
CA PRO A 98 5.36 5.33 13.25
C PRO A 98 4.59 4.05 13.58
N VAL A 99 4.09 3.39 12.55
CA VAL A 99 3.49 2.05 12.61
C VAL A 99 4.03 1.23 11.46
N HIS A 100 3.91 -0.10 11.52
CA HIS A 100 4.45 -0.95 10.45
C HIS A 100 3.71 -0.78 9.11
N GLN A 101 2.41 -0.44 9.12
CA GLN A 101 1.63 -0.13 7.92
C GLN A 101 0.28 0.55 8.24
N GLY A 102 -0.45 0.96 7.20
CA GLY A 102 -1.70 1.73 7.30
C GLY A 102 -2.75 1.14 8.25
N ARG A 103 -3.05 -0.17 8.17
CA ARG A 103 -4.11 -0.79 8.99
C ARG A 103 -3.93 -0.66 10.50
N VAL A 104 -2.69 -0.50 10.98
CA VAL A 104 -2.42 -0.28 12.41
C VAL A 104 -2.56 1.18 12.80
N ALA A 105 -2.23 2.12 11.91
CA ALA A 105 -2.58 3.52 12.13
C ALA A 105 -4.10 3.67 12.25
N GLU A 106 -4.86 3.02 11.38
CA GLU A 106 -6.34 2.97 11.46
C GLU A 106 -6.79 2.40 12.81
N ASN A 107 -6.25 1.25 13.23
CA ASN A 107 -6.62 0.63 14.49
C ASN A 107 -6.34 1.54 15.70
N LEU A 108 -5.18 2.19 15.73
CA LEU A 108 -4.81 3.13 16.79
C LEU A 108 -5.79 4.30 16.83
N VAL A 109 -6.09 4.89 15.68
CA VAL A 109 -7.02 6.03 15.56
C VAL A 109 -8.42 5.64 16.06
N PHE A 110 -9.01 4.55 15.55
CA PHE A 110 -10.36 4.15 15.94
C PHE A 110 -10.44 3.64 17.38
N SER A 111 -9.40 2.99 17.91
CA SER A 111 -9.37 2.57 19.31
C SER A 111 -9.28 3.75 20.29
N THR A 112 -8.71 4.88 19.84
CA THR A 112 -8.45 6.03 20.71
C THR A 112 -9.56 7.08 20.62
N LEU A 113 -10.07 7.33 19.41
CA LEU A 113 -10.96 8.48 19.16
C LEU A 113 -12.44 8.11 19.06
N MET A 114 -12.75 6.87 18.66
CA MET A 114 -14.12 6.46 18.38
C MET A 114 -14.76 5.79 19.60
N LYS A 115 -16.06 6.05 19.79
CA LYS A 115 -16.92 5.36 20.75
C LYS A 115 -17.91 4.45 20.02
N ARG A 116 -18.34 3.39 20.70
CA ARG A 116 -19.35 2.45 20.19
C ARG A 116 -20.63 3.19 19.78
N GLY A 117 -21.19 2.83 18.63
CA GLY A 117 -22.40 3.42 18.07
C GLY A 117 -22.19 4.74 17.33
N GLN A 118 -20.98 5.30 17.31
CA GLN A 118 -20.69 6.50 16.51
C GLN A 118 -20.66 6.18 15.02
N TYR A 119 -21.17 7.11 14.22
CA TYR A 119 -21.08 7.07 12.78
C TYR A 119 -19.70 7.53 12.32
N VAL A 120 -19.10 6.80 11.38
CA VAL A 120 -17.85 7.19 10.70
C VAL A 120 -18.19 7.41 9.23
N LEU A 121 -18.14 8.67 8.80
CA LEU A 121 -18.49 9.08 7.45
C LEU A 121 -17.25 9.08 6.57
N ASN A 122 -17.33 8.56 5.35
CA ASN A 122 -16.24 8.61 4.38
C ASN A 122 -16.77 8.70 2.95
N ASN A 123 -15.96 9.19 2.01
CA ASN A 123 -16.33 9.21 0.59
C ASN A 123 -16.31 7.81 -0.05
N THR A 124 -15.62 6.84 0.57
CA THR A 124 -15.85 5.39 0.56
C THR A 124 -14.84 4.79 1.54
N HIS A 125 -15.23 3.80 2.35
CA HIS A 125 -14.27 3.12 3.22
C HIS A 125 -13.49 2.05 2.46
N PHE A 126 -12.16 2.07 2.59
CA PHE A 126 -11.32 0.93 2.22
C PHE A 126 -11.58 -0.26 3.16
N ASP A 127 -11.30 -1.48 2.69
CA ASP A 127 -11.65 -2.74 3.36
C ASP A 127 -11.19 -2.80 4.82
N THR A 128 -9.91 -2.47 5.08
CA THR A 128 -9.36 -2.51 6.45
C THR A 128 -9.89 -1.36 7.30
N THR A 129 -10.16 -0.19 6.70
CA THR A 129 -10.74 0.95 7.40
C THR A 129 -12.14 0.60 7.90
N ARG A 130 -13.00 0.08 7.01
CA ARG A 130 -14.36 -0.40 7.35
C ARG A 130 -14.29 -1.49 8.40
N GLY A 131 -13.38 -2.45 8.23
CA GLY A 131 -13.16 -3.54 9.17
C GLY A 131 -12.80 -3.04 10.58
N ASN A 132 -11.88 -2.08 10.70
CA ASN A 132 -11.52 -1.48 11.98
C ASN A 132 -12.69 -0.72 12.62
N VAL A 133 -13.46 0.05 11.86
CA VAL A 133 -14.66 0.75 12.37
C VAL A 133 -15.67 -0.24 12.95
N LEU A 134 -16.03 -1.28 12.18
CA LEU A 134 -16.99 -2.30 12.62
C LEU A 134 -16.47 -3.07 13.83
N HIS A 135 -15.20 -3.47 13.82
CA HIS A 135 -14.57 -4.19 14.92
C HIS A 135 -14.60 -3.40 16.25
N LYS A 136 -14.53 -2.07 16.17
CA LYS A 136 -14.65 -1.16 17.33
C LYS A 136 -16.09 -0.73 17.62
N GLY A 137 -17.07 -1.30 16.92
CA GLY A 137 -18.50 -1.07 17.14
C GLY A 137 -19.01 0.28 16.63
N GLY A 138 -18.29 0.92 15.71
CA GLY A 138 -18.76 2.08 14.97
C GLY A 138 -19.67 1.68 13.80
N VAL A 139 -20.32 2.68 13.22
CA VAL A 139 -21.24 2.52 12.09
C VAL A 139 -20.62 3.22 10.87
N PRO A 140 -19.98 2.50 9.94
CA PRO A 140 -19.38 3.09 8.74
C PRO A 140 -20.46 3.47 7.72
N ILE A 141 -20.44 4.73 7.27
CA ILE A 141 -21.36 5.27 6.26
C ILE A 141 -20.53 5.80 5.08
N ASP A 142 -20.80 5.27 3.89
CA ASP A 142 -20.20 5.76 2.64
C ASP A 142 -21.10 6.84 2.04
N LEU A 143 -20.51 7.98 1.69
CA LEU A 143 -21.13 9.12 1.04
C LEU A 143 -20.35 9.50 -0.23
N PRO A 144 -20.25 8.60 -1.23
CA PRO A 144 -19.61 8.93 -2.49
C PRO A 144 -20.41 9.98 -3.27
N CYS A 145 -19.74 10.70 -4.17
CA CYS A 145 -20.44 11.57 -5.10
C CYS A 145 -21.23 10.73 -6.13
N PRO A 146 -22.29 11.28 -6.76
CA PRO A 146 -23.09 10.55 -7.75
C PRO A 146 -22.28 9.96 -8.90
N GLU A 147 -21.20 10.64 -9.32
CA GLU A 147 -20.28 10.24 -10.39
C GLU A 147 -19.43 9.00 -10.03
N SER A 148 -19.38 8.61 -8.76
CA SER A 148 -18.68 7.40 -8.31
C SER A 148 -19.43 6.12 -8.68
N ASN A 149 -20.68 6.20 -9.14
CA ASN A 149 -21.45 5.05 -9.57
C ASN A 149 -20.96 4.58 -10.94
N SER A 150 -20.31 3.41 -10.98
CA SER A 150 -19.77 2.78 -12.18
C SER A 150 -20.83 2.12 -13.07
N ASN A 151 -21.98 2.78 -13.27
CA ASN A 151 -23.05 2.32 -14.17
C ASN A 151 -22.86 2.76 -15.64
N ASP A 152 -21.66 3.18 -16.01
CA ASP A 152 -21.24 3.43 -17.40
C ASP A 152 -20.59 2.17 -18.02
#